data_AF-A0A6A3I404-F1
#
_entry.id   AF-A0A6A3I404-F1
#
_cell.length_a   1.000
_cell.length_b   1.000
_cell.length_c   1.000
_cell.angle_alpha   90.00
_cell.angle_beta   90.00
_cell.angle_gamma   90.00
#
_symmetry.space_group_name_H-M   'P 1'
#
loop_
_entity.id
_entity.type
_entity.pdbx_description
1 polymer ?
#
loop_
_entity_poly.entity_id
_entity_poly.type
_entity_poly.pdbx_seq_one_letter_code
_entity_poly.pdbx_strand_id
1 'polypeptide(L)'
;MLLWCVVVGSCAEAFPVTIKPSGNVRQLFDSIKSINSPMFSGIDFSKVELFLAKDMDGEWLHADAPEMSWLMYGEEKIVDLVCRNVLDAETKLEELFKSDPRGDQTQIVVQIVEYPEEEQNGKTLELQCLVVGGANRAPFVARVKDTNDFHKLERNIIASSPKDFYLLATSDLHLYLAQNRQREWLAEDHPDVAALCKGDSSALDVWLWNPMHPSSKIGNQFNSVGSQVIHVLISRPTLKREIPLFPL
;
A
#
# COMPACT_ATOMS: atom_id res chain seq x y z
N MET A 1 -1.43 -27.91 2.88
CA MET A 1 -2.20 -26.89 3.62
C MET A 1 -2.23 -25.62 2.81
N LEU A 2 -3.31 -24.85 2.96
CA LEU A 2 -3.48 -23.53 2.36
C LEU A 2 -3.38 -22.51 3.47
N LEU A 3 -2.47 -21.55 3.36
CA LEU A 3 -2.26 -20.49 4.34
C LEU A 3 -2.48 -19.14 3.67
N TRP A 4 -3.22 -18.25 4.31
CA TRP A 4 -3.36 -16.86 3.91
C TRP A 4 -2.26 -16.03 4.56
N CYS A 5 -1.56 -15.27 3.74
CA CYS A 5 -0.41 -14.47 4.12
C CYS A 5 -0.67 -12.99 3.81
N VAL A 6 -0.30 -12.10 4.72
CA VAL A 6 -0.26 -10.65 4.48
C VAL A 6 1.16 -10.16 4.63
N VAL A 7 1.58 -9.21 3.79
CA VAL A 7 2.89 -8.58 3.90
C VAL A 7 2.71 -7.18 4.51
N VAL A 8 3.42 -6.91 5.60
CA VAL A 8 3.33 -5.65 6.35
C VAL A 8 3.76 -4.48 5.47
N GLY A 9 2.97 -3.40 5.50
CA GLY A 9 3.25 -2.19 4.71
C GLY A 9 3.26 -2.44 3.21
N SER A 10 2.81 -3.63 2.77
CA SER A 10 2.88 -4.01 1.37
C SER A 10 1.80 -3.39 0.53
N CYS A 11 0.74 -2.93 1.20
CA CYS A 11 -0.40 -2.32 0.57
C CYS A 11 -1.23 -3.30 -0.29
N ALA A 12 -0.93 -4.60 -0.20
CA ALA A 12 -1.60 -5.66 -0.93
C ALA A 12 -2.51 -6.46 -0.01
N GLU A 13 -3.63 -6.93 -0.56
CA GLU A 13 -4.53 -7.86 0.13
C GLU A 13 -3.80 -9.15 0.53
N ALA A 14 -4.33 -9.81 1.57
CA ALA A 14 -3.85 -11.13 1.94
C ALA A 14 -4.01 -12.10 0.76
N PHE A 15 -3.02 -12.97 0.55
CA PHE A 15 -3.00 -13.90 -0.57
C PHE A 15 -2.76 -15.34 -0.11
N PRO A 16 -3.31 -16.32 -0.83
CA PRO A 16 -3.18 -17.72 -0.47
C PRO A 16 -1.83 -18.29 -0.90
N VAL A 17 -1.25 -19.14 -0.06
CA VAL A 17 -0.02 -19.88 -0.30
C VAL A 17 -0.26 -21.36 -0.01
N THR A 18 0.02 -22.20 -0.99
CA THR A 18 -0.06 -23.65 -0.83
C THR A 18 1.29 -24.21 -0.43
N ILE A 19 1.34 -24.96 0.68
CA ILE A 19 2.57 -25.59 1.17
C ILE A 19 2.30 -26.99 1.72
N LYS A 20 3.33 -27.85 1.71
CA LYS A 20 3.28 -29.17 2.33
C LYS A 20 3.25 -29.04 3.86
N PRO A 21 2.35 -29.74 4.57
CA PRO A 21 2.28 -29.70 6.03
C PRO A 21 3.58 -30.08 6.74
N SER A 22 4.34 -31.01 6.16
CA SER A 22 5.65 -31.45 6.68
C SER A 22 6.78 -30.44 6.48
N GLY A 23 6.50 -29.30 5.85
CA GLY A 23 7.46 -28.24 5.63
C GLY A 23 7.80 -27.46 6.91
N ASN A 24 8.79 -26.58 6.80
CA ASN A 24 9.17 -25.63 7.85
C ASN A 24 8.91 -24.18 7.43
N VAL A 25 9.14 -23.24 8.35
CA VAL A 25 8.94 -21.79 8.13
C VAL A 25 9.82 -21.26 7.00
N ARG A 26 11.05 -21.77 6.83
CA ARG A 26 11.90 -21.41 5.68
C ARG A 26 11.27 -21.78 4.34
N GLN A 27 10.74 -22.99 4.22
CA GLN A 27 10.05 -23.44 3.00
C GLN A 27 8.74 -22.68 2.75
N LEU A 28 8.08 -22.22 3.82
CA LEU A 28 6.93 -21.31 3.73
C LEU A 28 7.32 -19.99 3.10
N PHE A 29 8.41 -19.37 3.57
CA PHE A 29 8.93 -18.16 2.94
C PHE A 29 9.29 -18.38 1.46
N ASP A 30 9.98 -19.47 1.13
CA ASP A 30 10.32 -19.78 -0.27
C ASP A 30 9.06 -19.87 -1.15
N SER A 31 7.98 -20.42 -0.61
CA SER A 31 6.68 -20.52 -1.29
C SER A 31 5.99 -19.15 -1.45
N ILE A 32 5.99 -18.32 -0.39
CA ILE A 32 5.51 -16.93 -0.42
C ILE A 32 6.26 -16.12 -1.49
N LYS A 33 7.60 -16.18 -1.44
CA LYS A 33 8.49 -15.49 -2.38
C LYS A 33 8.24 -15.92 -3.82
N SER A 34 8.00 -17.21 -4.07
CA SER A 34 7.69 -17.70 -5.42
C SER A 34 6.39 -17.12 -5.98
N ILE A 35 5.39 -16.86 -5.14
CA ILE A 35 4.10 -16.31 -5.58
C ILE A 35 4.21 -14.80 -5.85
N ASN A 36 4.96 -14.08 -5.01
CA ASN A 36 5.10 -12.63 -5.09
C ASN A 36 6.55 -12.21 -5.43
N SER A 37 7.14 -12.87 -6.43
CA SER A 37 8.56 -12.72 -6.79
C SER A 37 9.03 -11.27 -7.00
N PRO A 38 8.26 -10.38 -7.67
CA PRO A 38 8.64 -8.97 -7.79
C PRO A 38 8.79 -8.26 -6.43
N MET A 39 7.88 -8.52 -5.48
CA MET A 39 7.89 -7.91 -4.14
C MET A 39 9.10 -8.35 -3.31
N PHE A 40 9.57 -9.59 -3.51
CA PHE A 40 10.68 -10.19 -2.78
C PHE A 40 11.99 -10.24 -3.58
N SER A 41 12.10 -9.43 -4.64
CA SER A 41 13.32 -9.33 -5.43
C SER A 41 14.48 -8.80 -4.57
N GLY A 42 15.60 -9.51 -4.56
CA GLY A 42 16.76 -9.17 -3.70
C GLY A 42 16.53 -9.34 -2.20
N ILE A 43 15.37 -9.86 -1.78
CA ILE A 43 15.04 -10.14 -0.38
C ILE A 43 15.26 -11.64 -0.13
N ASP A 44 16.12 -11.98 0.82
CA ASP A 44 16.30 -13.34 1.31
C ASP A 44 15.64 -13.52 2.68
N PHE A 45 15.69 -14.74 3.22
CA PHE A 45 15.06 -15.05 4.49
C PHE A 45 15.64 -14.24 5.66
N SER A 46 16.92 -13.86 5.63
CA SER A 46 17.52 -13.05 6.72
C SER A 46 16.93 -11.64 6.81
N LYS A 47 16.26 -11.18 5.75
CA LYS A 47 15.68 -9.85 5.64
C LYS A 47 14.19 -9.82 5.93
N VAL A 48 13.63 -10.96 6.34
CA VAL A 48 12.19 -11.13 6.55
C VAL A 48 11.96 -11.88 7.85
N GLU A 49 10.98 -11.40 8.59
CA GLU A 49 10.45 -12.07 9.77
C GLU A 49 9.01 -12.52 9.48
N LEU A 50 8.69 -13.75 9.88
CA LEU A 50 7.35 -14.31 9.75
C LEU A 50 6.74 -14.44 11.14
N PHE A 51 5.46 -14.09 11.25
CA PHE A 51 4.69 -14.13 12.49
C PHE A 51 3.37 -14.84 12.27
N LEU A 52 2.81 -15.39 13.36
CA LEU A 52 1.42 -15.83 13.34
C LEU A 52 0.50 -14.60 13.40
N ALA A 53 -0.50 -14.55 12.52
CA ALA A 53 -1.50 -13.49 12.47
C ALA A 53 -2.52 -13.65 13.60
N LYS A 54 -2.07 -13.46 14.85
CA LYS A 54 -2.89 -13.60 16.05
C LYS A 54 -3.01 -12.28 16.80
N ASP A 55 -4.16 -12.07 17.43
CA ASP A 55 -4.40 -10.95 18.33
C ASP A 55 -3.80 -11.21 19.73
N MET A 56 -4.11 -10.29 20.66
CA MET A 56 -3.65 -10.34 22.05
C MET A 56 -4.22 -11.51 22.84
N ASP A 57 -5.39 -12.02 22.44
CA ASP A 57 -6.07 -13.13 23.08
C ASP A 57 -5.62 -14.48 22.48
N GLY A 58 -4.80 -14.44 21.42
CA GLY A 58 -4.24 -15.60 20.74
C GLY A 58 -5.15 -16.16 19.65
N GLU A 59 -6.21 -15.44 19.29
CA GLU A 59 -7.15 -15.77 18.23
C GLU A 59 -6.62 -15.32 16.87
N TRP A 60 -7.00 -16.02 15.81
CA TRP A 60 -6.58 -15.67 14.45
C TRP A 60 -7.29 -14.42 13.95
N LEU A 61 -6.53 -13.55 13.29
CA LEU A 61 -7.10 -12.37 12.64
C LEU A 61 -7.95 -12.78 11.44
N HIS A 62 -9.19 -12.30 11.42
CA HIS A 62 -10.08 -12.42 10.27
C HIS A 62 -9.60 -11.52 9.13
N ALA A 63 -9.75 -11.98 7.88
CA ALA A 63 -9.36 -11.20 6.70
C ALA A 63 -10.04 -9.81 6.65
N ASP A 64 -11.27 -9.71 7.14
CA ASP A 64 -12.08 -8.49 7.16
C ASP A 64 -11.89 -7.63 8.43
N ALA A 65 -10.99 -8.01 9.33
CA ALA A 65 -10.75 -7.27 10.57
C ALA A 65 -10.05 -5.92 10.28
N PRO A 66 -10.38 -4.83 10.99
CA PRO A 66 -9.70 -3.54 10.83
C PRO A 66 -8.17 -3.63 11.00
N GLU A 67 -7.71 -4.52 11.86
CA GLU A 67 -6.30 -4.81 12.13
C GLU A 67 -5.57 -5.31 10.88
N MET A 68 -6.25 -6.08 10.02
CA MET A 68 -5.68 -6.54 8.76
C MET A 68 -5.39 -5.37 7.83
N SER A 69 -6.31 -4.41 7.73
CA SER A 69 -6.05 -3.16 7.03
C SER A 69 -4.81 -2.47 7.61
N TRP A 70 -4.76 -2.28 8.92
CA TRP A 70 -3.62 -1.61 9.56
C TRP A 70 -2.27 -2.30 9.35
N LEU A 71 -2.23 -3.64 9.34
CA LEU A 71 -1.03 -4.40 8.98
C LEU A 71 -0.60 -4.16 7.52
N MET A 72 -1.55 -4.13 6.59
CA MET A 72 -1.26 -3.82 5.18
C MET A 72 -0.67 -2.41 5.01
N TYR A 73 -1.02 -1.46 5.89
CA TYR A 73 -0.43 -0.11 5.96
C TYR A 73 0.87 -0.02 6.76
N GLY A 74 1.21 -1.05 7.52
CA GLY A 74 2.36 -1.00 8.44
C GLY A 74 2.16 -0.02 9.59
N GLU A 75 0.92 0.14 10.09
CA GLU A 75 0.65 0.96 11.27
C GLU A 75 1.45 0.44 12.47
N GLU A 76 2.41 1.24 12.93
CA GLU A 76 3.45 0.86 13.90
C GLU A 76 2.86 0.17 15.14
N LYS A 77 1.79 0.74 15.72
CA LYS A 77 1.15 0.18 16.91
C LYS A 77 0.57 -1.22 16.71
N ILE A 78 0.07 -1.50 15.51
CA ILE A 78 -0.54 -2.79 15.17
C ILE A 78 0.54 -3.79 14.78
N VAL A 79 1.57 -3.34 14.09
CA VAL A 79 2.78 -4.15 13.85
C VAL A 79 3.39 -4.58 15.17
N ASP A 80 3.60 -3.67 16.14
CA ASP A 80 4.11 -4.00 17.48
C ASP A 80 3.18 -4.93 18.28
N LEU A 81 1.87 -4.88 17.99
CA LEU A 81 0.87 -5.73 18.64
C LEU A 81 0.95 -7.18 18.13
N VAL A 82 1.03 -7.35 16.82
CA VAL A 82 0.91 -8.65 16.14
C VAL A 82 2.28 -9.30 15.90
N CYS A 83 3.28 -8.51 15.49
CA CYS A 83 4.62 -8.98 15.13
C CYS A 83 5.55 -9.12 16.35
N ARG A 84 5.16 -9.91 17.34
CA ARG A 84 5.93 -10.05 18.60
C ARG A 84 6.85 -11.25 18.66
N ASN A 85 6.38 -12.37 18.12
CA ASN A 85 7.06 -13.66 18.23
C ASN A 85 7.46 -14.13 16.83
N VAL A 86 8.69 -13.79 16.45
CA VAL A 86 9.28 -14.24 15.19
C VAL A 86 9.30 -15.76 15.16
N LEU A 87 8.83 -16.34 14.06
CA LEU A 87 8.84 -17.77 13.84
C LEU A 87 10.27 -18.25 13.53
N ASP A 88 10.71 -19.27 14.25
CA ASP A 88 12.00 -19.91 13.96
C ASP A 88 11.94 -20.66 12.62
N ALA A 89 12.98 -20.48 11.81
CA ALA A 89 13.07 -20.97 10.43
C ALA A 89 12.85 -22.49 10.29
N GLU A 90 13.27 -23.27 11.29
CA GLU A 90 13.21 -24.73 11.28
C GLU A 90 11.94 -25.29 11.93
N THR A 91 11.13 -24.44 12.56
CA THR A 91 9.83 -24.82 13.15
C THR A 91 8.97 -25.51 12.11
N LYS A 92 8.41 -26.66 12.47
CA LYS A 92 7.53 -27.42 11.58
C LYS A 92 6.16 -26.77 11.49
N LEU A 93 5.62 -26.66 10.29
CA LEU A 93 4.32 -26.01 10.07
C LEU A 93 3.19 -26.79 10.75
N GLU A 94 3.28 -28.11 10.84
CA GLU A 94 2.33 -28.96 11.58
C GLU A 94 2.30 -28.68 13.09
N GLU A 95 3.38 -28.15 13.67
CA GLU A 95 3.42 -27.75 15.09
C GLU A 95 2.67 -26.43 15.31
N LEU A 96 2.74 -25.53 14.32
CA LEU A 96 2.10 -24.21 14.33
C LEU A 96 0.61 -24.29 13.96
N PHE A 97 0.26 -25.19 13.04
CA PHE A 97 -1.08 -25.32 12.45
C PHE A 97 -1.68 -26.69 12.73
N LYS A 98 -1.80 -27.03 14.03
CA LYS A 98 -2.35 -28.33 14.49
C LYS A 98 -3.79 -28.59 14.02
N SER A 99 -4.55 -27.54 13.77
CA SER A 99 -5.87 -27.55 13.15
C SER A 99 -5.80 -26.79 11.84
N ASP A 100 -6.44 -27.33 10.79
CA ASP A 100 -6.48 -26.66 9.49
C ASP A 100 -7.09 -25.26 9.66
N PRO A 101 -6.41 -24.18 9.23
CA PRO A 101 -6.91 -22.83 9.40
C PRO A 101 -8.22 -22.65 8.62
N ARG A 102 -9.17 -21.89 9.18
CA ARG A 102 -10.40 -21.57 8.44
C ARG A 102 -10.07 -20.62 7.28
N GLY A 103 -10.77 -20.81 6.16
CA GLY A 103 -10.47 -20.08 4.92
C GLY A 103 -10.69 -18.57 4.96
N ASP A 104 -11.33 -18.05 6.00
CA ASP A 104 -11.62 -16.63 6.26
C ASP A 104 -10.61 -15.95 7.20
N GLN A 105 -9.59 -16.68 7.66
CA GLN A 105 -8.57 -16.18 8.57
C GLN A 105 -7.27 -15.95 7.81
N THR A 106 -6.51 -14.93 8.23
CA THR A 106 -5.08 -14.82 7.87
C THR A 106 -4.28 -15.61 8.89
N GLN A 107 -3.25 -16.33 8.44
CA GLN A 107 -2.40 -17.14 9.32
C GLN A 107 -1.01 -16.57 9.49
N ILE A 108 -0.48 -15.91 8.47
CA ILE A 108 0.91 -15.48 8.43
C ILE A 108 0.97 -13.98 8.16
N VAL A 109 1.70 -13.28 9.02
CA VAL A 109 2.16 -11.91 8.76
C VAL A 109 3.63 -11.99 8.36
N VAL A 110 3.97 -11.33 7.26
CA VAL A 110 5.33 -11.27 6.71
C VAL A 110 5.82 -9.84 6.84
N GLN A 111 6.85 -9.63 7.65
CA GLN A 111 7.49 -8.33 7.81
C GLN A 111 8.84 -8.34 7.13
N ILE A 112 9.05 -7.43 6.18
CA ILE A 112 10.38 -7.20 5.62
C ILE A 112 11.10 -6.25 6.56
N VAL A 113 12.07 -6.76 7.32
CA VAL A 113 12.82 -5.99 8.32
C VAL A 113 13.98 -5.22 7.70
N GLU A 114 14.47 -5.69 6.55
CA GLU A 114 15.51 -5.02 5.80
C GLU A 114 15.17 -5.10 4.31
N TYR A 115 14.92 -3.97 3.67
CA TYR A 115 14.90 -3.95 2.22
C TYR A 115 16.35 -4.01 1.73
N PRO A 116 16.67 -4.79 0.67
CA PRO A 116 17.98 -4.69 0.06
C PRO A 116 18.27 -3.23 -0.21
N GLU A 117 19.47 -2.78 0.17
CA GLU A 117 19.95 -1.47 -0.22
C GLU A 117 19.79 -1.39 -1.75
N GLU A 118 18.80 -0.62 -2.19
CA GLU A 118 18.77 -0.23 -3.58
C GLU A 118 20.07 0.46 -3.85
N GLU A 119 20.67 0.23 -5.02
CA GLU A 119 21.63 1.19 -5.54
C GLU A 119 21.05 2.59 -5.26
N GLN A 120 21.79 3.42 -4.51
CA GLN A 120 21.42 4.82 -4.31
C GLN A 120 21.47 5.61 -5.64
N ASN A 121 21.58 4.93 -6.78
CA ASN A 121 21.35 5.45 -8.10
C ASN A 121 19.87 5.81 -8.27
N GLY A 122 19.62 7.10 -8.23
CA GLY A 122 18.33 7.69 -8.55
C GLY A 122 18.23 9.07 -7.93
N LYS A 123 17.69 10.02 -8.69
CA LYS A 123 17.43 11.35 -8.17
C LYS A 123 16.22 11.27 -7.23
N THR A 124 16.35 11.80 -6.02
CA THR A 124 15.19 11.99 -5.14
C THR A 124 14.32 13.09 -5.71
N LEU A 125 13.03 12.78 -5.86
CA LEU A 125 11.97 13.68 -6.28
C LEU A 125 11.07 13.99 -5.08
N GLU A 126 10.76 15.27 -4.91
CA GLU A 126 9.78 15.76 -3.94
C GLU A 126 8.50 16.07 -4.72
N LEU A 127 7.50 15.19 -4.60
CA LEU A 127 6.23 15.33 -5.30
C LEU A 127 5.22 15.99 -4.39
N GLN A 128 4.63 17.10 -4.84
CA GLN A 128 3.50 17.73 -4.16
C GLN A 128 2.22 16.96 -4.46
N CYS A 129 1.56 16.53 -3.41
CA CYS A 129 0.38 15.68 -3.44
C CYS A 129 -0.82 16.42 -2.84
N LEU A 130 -2.00 16.25 -3.44
CA LEU A 130 -3.24 16.84 -2.96
C LEU A 130 -4.34 15.79 -2.83
N VAL A 131 -4.92 15.67 -1.63
CA VAL A 131 -6.11 14.83 -1.42
C VAL A 131 -7.36 15.59 -1.84
N VAL A 132 -8.05 15.03 -2.83
CA VAL A 132 -9.28 15.56 -3.39
C VAL A 132 -10.45 15.27 -2.45
N GLY A 133 -11.31 16.27 -2.21
CA GLY A 133 -12.45 16.14 -1.28
C GLY A 133 -12.05 16.02 0.20
N GLY A 134 -10.79 16.32 0.54
CA GLY A 134 -10.23 16.19 1.89
C GLY A 134 -10.65 17.27 2.90
N ALA A 135 -11.57 18.17 2.58
CA ALA A 135 -12.07 19.27 3.42
C ALA A 135 -10.98 20.03 4.21
N ASN A 136 -10.42 21.08 3.59
CA ASN A 136 -9.39 21.99 4.16
C ASN A 136 -8.01 21.36 4.43
N ARG A 137 -7.63 20.32 3.69
CA ARG A 137 -6.28 19.76 3.77
C ARG A 137 -5.36 20.43 2.76
N ALA A 138 -4.23 20.93 3.25
CA ALA A 138 -3.19 21.52 2.43
C ALA A 138 -2.47 20.42 1.61
N PRO A 139 -1.87 20.78 0.46
CA PRO A 139 -0.91 19.90 -0.21
C PRO A 139 0.19 19.44 0.74
N PHE A 140 0.71 18.23 0.51
CA PHE A 140 1.82 17.65 1.26
C PHE A 140 2.86 17.05 0.31
N VAL A 141 4.08 16.88 0.80
CA VAL A 141 5.19 16.37 -0.01
C VAL A 141 5.38 14.88 0.22
N ALA A 142 5.33 14.09 -0.84
CA ALA A 142 5.79 12.70 -0.86
C ALA A 142 7.20 12.63 -1.49
N ARG A 143 8.15 12.00 -0.80
CA ARG A 143 9.52 11.79 -1.31
C ARG A 143 9.63 10.43 -1.97
N VAL A 144 10.17 10.38 -3.17
CA VAL A 144 10.31 9.15 -3.96
C VAL A 144 11.55 9.25 -4.86
N LYS A 145 12.17 8.13 -5.23
CA LYS A 145 13.24 8.13 -6.25
C LYS A 145 12.63 8.07 -7.65
N ASP A 146 13.28 8.69 -8.62
CA ASP A 146 12.92 8.60 -10.04
C ASP A 146 12.91 7.17 -10.59
N THR A 147 13.72 6.27 -10.01
CA THR A 147 13.78 4.84 -10.32
C THR A 147 12.69 4.01 -9.65
N ASN A 148 11.95 4.55 -8.68
CA ASN A 148 10.90 3.82 -7.99
C ASN A 148 9.70 3.53 -8.92
N ASP A 149 8.97 2.48 -8.57
CA ASP A 149 7.72 2.09 -9.21
C ASP A 149 6.51 2.77 -8.56
N PHE A 150 5.34 2.51 -9.14
CA PHE A 150 4.07 3.06 -8.69
C PHE A 150 3.72 2.64 -7.24
N HIS A 151 3.95 1.38 -6.88
CA HIS A 151 3.65 0.89 -5.52
C HIS A 151 4.47 1.58 -4.44
N LYS A 152 5.74 1.89 -4.73
CA LYS A 152 6.57 2.70 -3.83
C LYS A 152 6.06 4.12 -3.69
N LEU A 153 5.56 4.73 -4.77
CA LEU A 153 4.93 6.04 -4.68
C LEU A 153 3.69 6.00 -3.77
N GLU A 154 2.81 5.02 -3.92
CA GLU A 154 1.62 4.86 -3.07
C GLU A 154 2.00 4.75 -1.59
N ARG A 155 2.96 3.87 -1.26
CA ARG A 155 3.48 3.73 0.10
C ARG A 155 4.02 5.03 0.65
N ASN A 156 4.84 5.75 -0.12
CA ASN A 156 5.45 6.99 0.33
C ASN A 156 4.41 8.11 0.50
N ILE A 157 3.37 8.15 -0.33
CA ILE A 157 2.24 9.07 -0.18
C ILE A 157 1.53 8.82 1.15
N ILE A 158 1.24 7.57 1.47
CA ILE A 158 0.53 7.20 2.71
C ILE A 158 1.38 7.50 3.93
N ALA A 159 2.65 7.10 3.89
CA ALA A 159 3.61 7.38 4.96
C ALA A 159 3.79 8.89 5.20
N SER A 160 3.66 9.71 4.14
CA SER A 160 3.78 11.18 4.24
C SER A 160 2.53 11.85 4.82
N SER A 161 1.37 11.20 4.77
CA SER A 161 0.16 11.70 5.44
C SER A 161 -0.73 10.57 6.01
N PRO A 162 -0.29 9.86 7.07
CA PRO A 162 -1.02 8.69 7.59
C PRO A 162 -2.44 9.02 8.07
N LYS A 163 -2.63 10.23 8.63
CA LYS A 163 -3.94 10.75 9.06
C LYS A 163 -4.93 10.94 7.92
N ASP A 164 -4.42 11.05 6.68
CA ASP A 164 -5.25 11.23 5.49
C ASP A 164 -5.68 9.91 4.85
N PHE A 165 -5.09 8.79 5.25
CA PHE A 165 -5.40 7.49 4.67
C PHE A 165 -5.82 6.46 5.72
N TYR A 166 -6.11 6.93 6.94
CA TYR A 166 -6.68 6.12 8.00
C TYR A 166 -7.96 5.42 7.51
N LEU A 167 -7.94 4.08 7.48
CA LEU A 167 -9.00 3.16 7.02
C LEU A 167 -9.18 2.96 5.50
N LEU A 168 -8.32 3.52 4.64
CA LEU A 168 -8.40 3.24 3.20
C LEU A 168 -7.51 2.07 2.84
N ALA A 169 -8.01 1.16 1.98
CA ALA A 169 -7.10 0.22 1.36
C ALA A 169 -6.09 0.99 0.48
N THR A 170 -5.05 0.35 -0.03
CA THR A 170 -4.04 1.00 -0.89
C THR A 170 -4.31 0.78 -2.34
N SER A 171 -4.83 -0.41 -2.64
CA SER A 171 -5.59 -0.73 -3.83
C SER A 171 -6.79 0.21 -4.07
N ASP A 172 -7.15 1.02 -3.07
CA ASP A 172 -8.21 2.02 -3.15
C ASP A 172 -7.70 3.42 -3.57
N LEU A 173 -6.39 3.69 -3.56
CA LEU A 173 -5.89 5.02 -3.97
C LEU A 173 -5.95 5.18 -5.48
N HIS A 174 -6.76 6.14 -5.94
CA HIS A 174 -6.74 6.54 -7.34
C HIS A 174 -5.81 7.75 -7.49
N LEU A 175 -4.63 7.51 -8.05
CA LEU A 175 -3.64 8.54 -8.35
C LEU A 175 -3.85 9.08 -9.75
N TYR A 176 -3.87 10.40 -9.88
CA TYR A 176 -3.96 11.12 -11.15
C TYR A 176 -2.78 12.08 -11.27
N LEU A 177 -2.31 12.25 -12.50
CA LEU A 177 -1.43 13.36 -12.82
C LEU A 177 -2.22 14.66 -12.68
N ALA A 178 -1.67 15.62 -11.94
CA ALA A 178 -2.25 16.95 -11.75
C ALA A 178 -2.06 17.83 -13.01
N GLN A 179 -2.43 17.30 -14.17
CA GLN A 179 -2.36 17.95 -15.46
C GLN A 179 -3.77 18.12 -16.03
N ASN A 180 -4.07 19.27 -16.63
CA ASN A 180 -5.31 19.47 -17.37
C ASN A 180 -5.21 18.81 -18.77
N ARG A 181 -6.28 18.86 -19.56
CA ARG A 181 -6.31 18.26 -20.92
C ARG A 181 -5.32 18.89 -21.90
N GLN A 182 -4.84 20.09 -21.60
CA GLN A 182 -3.79 20.80 -22.34
C GLN A 182 -2.38 20.39 -21.89
N ARG A 183 -2.26 19.46 -20.93
CA ARG A 183 -1.01 18.97 -20.31
C ARG A 183 -0.29 20.03 -19.47
N GLU A 184 -1.01 21.04 -19.02
CA GLU A 184 -0.49 22.05 -18.10
C GLU A 184 -0.66 21.54 -16.66
N TRP A 185 0.37 21.72 -15.85
CA TRP A 185 0.36 21.32 -14.45
C TRP A 185 -0.44 22.29 -13.58
N LEU A 186 -1.12 21.77 -12.57
CA LEU A 186 -1.85 22.57 -11.58
C LEU A 186 -0.87 23.34 -10.70
N ALA A 187 -0.81 24.67 -10.84
CA ALA A 187 -0.01 25.52 -9.96
C ALA A 187 -0.52 25.47 -8.51
N GLU A 188 0.39 25.55 -7.53
CA GLU A 188 0.05 25.50 -6.11
C GLU A 188 -0.88 26.64 -5.65
N ASP A 189 -0.77 27.81 -6.29
CA ASP A 189 -1.57 29.01 -6.01
C ASP A 189 -2.85 29.09 -6.87
N HIS A 190 -3.10 28.08 -7.72
CA HIS A 190 -4.27 28.06 -8.57
C HIS A 190 -5.56 27.93 -7.74
N PRO A 191 -6.64 28.67 -8.05
CA PRO A 191 -7.90 28.61 -7.30
C PRO A 191 -8.51 27.20 -7.25
N ASP A 192 -8.25 26.38 -8.28
CA ASP A 192 -8.74 25.00 -8.32
C ASP A 192 -8.12 24.10 -7.25
N VAL A 193 -6.96 24.44 -6.67
CA VAL A 193 -6.42 23.69 -5.53
C VAL A 193 -7.42 23.71 -4.38
N ALA A 194 -7.92 24.89 -4.01
CA ALA A 194 -8.93 25.03 -2.97
C ALA A 194 -10.29 24.41 -3.36
N ALA A 195 -10.65 24.44 -4.64
CA ALA A 195 -11.87 23.84 -5.16
C ALA A 195 -11.81 22.29 -5.09
N LEU A 196 -10.68 21.69 -5.49
CA LEU A 196 -10.41 20.26 -5.40
C LEU A 196 -10.42 19.75 -3.96
N CYS A 197 -9.84 20.49 -3.01
CA CYS A 197 -9.92 20.16 -1.58
C CYS A 197 -11.38 20.05 -1.08
N LYS A 198 -12.29 20.83 -1.66
CA LYS A 198 -13.73 20.83 -1.32
C LYS A 198 -14.53 19.81 -2.13
N GLY A 199 -13.92 19.16 -3.12
CA GLY A 199 -14.59 18.23 -4.02
C GLY A 199 -15.51 18.93 -5.04
N ASP A 200 -15.16 20.14 -5.46
CA ASP A 200 -15.93 20.89 -6.46
C ASP A 200 -15.97 20.17 -7.82
N SER A 201 -17.17 19.87 -8.31
CA SER A 201 -17.34 19.04 -9.52
C SER A 201 -16.71 19.65 -10.78
N SER A 202 -16.72 20.98 -10.93
CA SER A 202 -16.12 21.62 -12.10
C SER A 202 -14.59 21.49 -12.10
N ALA A 203 -13.96 21.63 -10.93
CA ALA A 203 -12.53 21.37 -10.80
C ALA A 203 -12.20 19.87 -11.00
N LEU A 204 -13.05 18.96 -10.51
CA LEU A 204 -12.86 17.52 -10.72
C LEU A 204 -12.85 17.14 -12.20
N ASP A 205 -13.79 17.66 -12.99
CA ASP A 205 -13.91 17.36 -14.42
C ASP A 205 -12.69 17.83 -15.24
N VAL A 206 -12.02 18.90 -14.79
CA VAL A 206 -10.83 19.45 -15.42
C VAL A 206 -9.59 18.62 -15.09
N TRP A 207 -9.43 18.20 -13.84
CA TRP A 207 -8.15 17.71 -13.33
C TRP A 207 -8.09 16.20 -13.08
N LEU A 208 -9.21 15.52 -12.78
CA LEU A 208 -9.25 14.07 -12.55
C LEU A 208 -9.57 13.28 -13.83
N TRP A 209 -8.80 13.51 -14.89
CA TRP A 209 -9.00 12.82 -16.18
C TRP A 209 -7.83 11.92 -16.60
N ASN A 210 -6.64 12.12 -16.02
CA ASN A 210 -5.41 11.44 -16.40
C ASN A 210 -4.89 10.52 -15.29
N PRO A 211 -5.47 9.32 -15.11
CA PRO A 211 -5.04 8.38 -14.08
C PRO A 211 -3.62 7.91 -14.36
N MET A 212 -2.82 7.79 -13.31
CA MET A 212 -1.47 7.27 -13.40
C MET A 212 -1.52 5.76 -13.66
N HIS A 213 -0.78 5.31 -14.68
CA HIS A 213 -0.74 3.89 -15.02
C HIS A 213 0.31 3.15 -14.15
N PRO A 214 -0.02 2.00 -13.52
CA PRO A 214 0.89 1.29 -12.59
C PRO A 214 2.24 0.87 -13.16
N SER A 215 2.31 0.65 -14.48
CA SER A 215 3.58 0.32 -15.16
C SER A 215 4.47 1.53 -15.47
N SER A 216 4.02 2.75 -15.14
CA SER A 216 4.79 3.96 -15.41
C SER A 216 5.91 4.14 -14.41
N LYS A 217 7.13 4.40 -14.91
CA LYS A 217 8.24 4.83 -14.05
C LYS A 217 8.03 6.27 -13.60
N ILE A 218 8.23 6.53 -12.31
CA ILE A 218 8.03 7.85 -11.69
C ILE A 218 8.92 8.91 -12.36
N GLY A 219 10.19 8.60 -12.60
CA GLY A 219 11.13 9.53 -13.26
C GLY A 219 10.67 10.01 -14.63
N ASN A 220 10.01 9.17 -15.43
CA ASN A 220 9.54 9.55 -16.75
C ASN A 220 8.42 10.59 -16.70
N GLN A 221 7.67 10.65 -15.60
CA GLN A 221 6.53 11.55 -15.45
C GLN A 221 6.91 12.88 -14.78
N PHE A 222 7.85 12.86 -13.83
CA PHE A 222 8.09 14.01 -12.95
C PHE A 222 9.49 14.64 -13.05
N ASN A 223 10.47 14.05 -13.75
CA ASN A 223 11.86 14.55 -13.73
C ASN A 223 12.05 15.98 -14.23
N SER A 224 11.14 16.48 -15.07
CA SER A 224 11.17 17.83 -15.66
C SER A 224 10.16 18.80 -15.04
N VAL A 225 9.49 18.41 -13.95
CA VAL A 225 8.41 19.19 -13.33
C VAL A 225 9.00 20.05 -12.21
N GLY A 226 8.60 21.32 -12.16
CA GLY A 226 9.06 22.27 -11.15
C GLY A 226 8.39 22.05 -9.80
N SER A 227 8.93 22.62 -8.73
CA SER A 227 8.42 22.43 -7.37
C SER A 227 7.19 23.27 -7.00
N GLN A 228 6.77 24.21 -7.85
CA GLN A 228 5.65 25.15 -7.58
C GLN A 228 4.30 24.67 -8.14
N VAL A 229 4.17 23.37 -8.36
CA VAL A 229 2.95 22.76 -8.89
C VAL A 229 2.55 21.57 -8.03
N ILE A 230 1.27 21.28 -8.00
CA ILE A 230 0.77 19.98 -7.57
C ILE A 230 1.18 18.96 -8.64
N HIS A 231 1.74 17.84 -8.20
CA HIS A 231 2.20 16.76 -9.08
C HIS A 231 1.17 15.63 -9.14
N VAL A 232 0.62 15.24 -7.98
CA VAL A 232 -0.27 14.08 -7.88
C VAL A 232 -1.58 14.50 -7.20
N LEU A 233 -2.69 14.19 -7.84
CA LEU A 233 -4.02 14.26 -7.23
C LEU A 233 -4.42 12.89 -6.73
N ILE A 234 -4.90 12.84 -5.49
CA ILE A 234 -5.24 11.60 -4.81
C ILE A 234 -6.74 11.62 -4.57
N SER A 235 -7.45 10.78 -5.31
CA SER A 235 -8.87 10.55 -5.07
C SER A 235 -9.05 9.32 -4.20
N ARG A 236 -9.88 9.45 -3.17
CA ARG A 236 -10.31 8.32 -2.35
C ARG A 236 -11.47 7.65 -3.09
N PRO A 237 -11.55 6.32 -3.14
CA PRO A 237 -12.79 5.69 -3.53
C PRO A 237 -13.76 6.05 -2.42
N THR A 238 -14.76 6.83 -2.74
CA THR A 238 -15.92 7.00 -1.86
C THR A 238 -16.30 5.61 -1.35
N LEU A 239 -16.17 5.35 -0.04
CA LEU A 239 -16.94 4.32 0.67
C LEU A 239 -18.31 4.33 0.01
N LYS A 240 -18.62 3.28 -0.77
CA LYS A 240 -19.74 3.22 -1.72
C LYS A 240 -20.86 4.16 -1.30
N ARG A 241 -20.87 5.38 -1.83
CA ARG A 241 -22.16 6.05 -2.03
C ARG A 241 -22.78 5.18 -3.08
N GLU A 242 -23.78 4.42 -2.67
CA GLU A 242 -24.78 3.85 -3.55
C GLU A 242 -25.00 4.85 -4.68
N ILE A 243 -24.43 4.54 -5.85
CA ILE A 243 -24.91 5.11 -7.08
C ILE A 243 -26.34 4.59 -7.12
N PRO A 244 -27.38 5.43 -7.05
CA PRO A 244 -28.69 4.98 -7.42
C PRO A 244 -28.53 4.58 -8.88
N LEU A 245 -28.56 3.27 -9.13
CA LEU A 245 -28.87 2.77 -10.46
C LEU A 245 -30.13 3.54 -10.86
N PHE A 246 -30.00 4.36 -11.90
CA PHE A 246 -31.11 5.12 -12.47
C PHE A 246 -32.38 4.25 -12.51
N PRO A 247 -33.56 4.76 -12.12
CA PRO A 247 -34.78 4.03 -12.39
C PRO A 247 -35.07 4.15 -13.89
N LEU A 248 -35.08 2.97 -14.54
CA LEU A 248 -35.72 2.58 -15.81
C LEU A 248 -35.42 3.42 -17.07
#